data_AF-A0AAV8Z7I6-F1
#
_entry.id   AF-A0AAV8Z7I6-F1
#
_cell.length_a   1.000
_cell.length_b   1.000
_cell.length_c   1.000
_cell.angle_alpha   90.00
_cell.angle_beta   90.00
_cell.angle_gamma   90.00
#
_symmetry.space_group_name_H-M   'P 1'
#
loop_
_entity.id
_entity.type
_entity.pdbx_description
1 polymer ?
#
loop_
_entity_poly.entity_id
_entity_poly.type
_entity_poly.pdbx_seq_one_letter_code
_entity_poly.pdbx_strand_id
1 'polypeptide(L)'
;MKNVHIEYMFVLFAILSTAGLCLQCYKCFDNSKACNYGNKDYLGVLNCSGPNEVCATFKYETDDSDRVYTTTVRGCQPLIKEGICKQLMKTVPSKSAAKVTVKKGTFCETCDTDLCNSSSKNFGFASLPIISILALVYNLLC
;
A
#
# COMPACT_ATOMS: atom_id res chain seq x y z
N MET A 1 24.10 3.15 -44.16
CA MET A 1 24.05 2.37 -42.90
C MET A 1 23.89 3.28 -41.67
N LYS A 2 22.86 4.14 -41.59
CA LYS A 2 22.70 5.08 -40.46
C LYS A 2 21.41 4.87 -39.63
N ASN A 3 20.44 4.10 -40.15
CA ASN A 3 19.15 3.91 -39.46
C ASN A 3 19.14 2.73 -38.48
N VAL A 4 20.07 1.78 -38.62
CA VAL A 4 20.11 0.58 -37.77
C VAL A 4 20.40 0.93 -36.31
N HIS A 5 21.27 1.90 -36.02
CA HIS A 5 21.60 2.26 -34.63
C HIS A 5 20.45 2.88 -33.84
N ILE A 6 19.50 3.55 -34.52
CA ILE A 6 18.36 4.19 -33.86
C ILE A 6 17.34 3.15 -33.41
N GLU A 7 17.05 2.15 -34.24
CA GLU A 7 16.10 1.08 -33.91
C GLU A 7 16.56 0.26 -32.69
N TYR A 8 17.86 -0.05 -32.58
CA TYR A 8 18.40 -0.76 -31.40
C TYR A 8 18.31 0.06 -30.11
N MET A 9 18.48 1.39 -30.17
CA MET A 9 18.31 2.28 -29.01
C MET A 9 16.85 2.30 -28.52
N PHE A 10 15.88 2.29 -29.43
CA PHE A 10 14.46 2.22 -29.08
C PHE A 10 14.08 0.88 -28.42
N VAL A 11 14.63 -0.24 -28.91
CA VAL A 11 14.40 -1.56 -28.30
C VAL A 11 15.01 -1.65 -26.91
N LEU A 12 16.23 -1.15 -26.70
CA LEU A 12 16.89 -1.11 -25.38
C LEU A 12 16.11 -0.22 -24.39
N PHE A 13 15.63 0.94 -24.85
CA PHE A 13 14.81 1.83 -24.01
C PHE A 13 13.46 1.19 -23.67
N ALA A 14 12.82 0.50 -24.61
CA ALA A 14 11.57 -0.23 -24.37
C ALA A 14 11.77 -1.35 -23.33
N ILE A 15 12.84 -2.15 -23.45
CA ILE A 15 13.16 -3.22 -22.49
C ILE A 15 13.45 -2.65 -21.10
N LEU A 16 14.23 -1.57 -21.00
CA LEU A 16 14.51 -0.90 -19.72
C LEU A 16 13.27 -0.26 -19.11
N SER A 17 12.33 0.23 -19.93
CA SER A 17 11.06 0.80 -19.47
C SER A 17 10.03 -0.25 -19.02
N THR A 18 10.18 -1.50 -19.46
CA THR A 18 9.31 -2.62 -19.02
C THR A 18 9.67 -3.19 -17.66
N ALA A 19 10.83 -2.83 -17.08
CA ALA A 19 11.09 -3.10 -15.67
C ALA A 19 10.23 -2.17 -14.81
N GLY A 20 8.92 -2.45 -14.77
CA GLY A 20 7.96 -1.79 -13.91
C GLY A 20 8.47 -1.87 -12.48
N LEU A 21 8.65 -0.72 -11.84
CA LEU A 21 8.94 -0.70 -10.41
C LEU A 21 7.67 -1.18 -9.70
N CYS A 22 7.76 -2.26 -8.92
CA CYS A 22 6.62 -2.69 -8.11
C CYS A 22 6.27 -1.59 -7.11
N LEU A 23 4.97 -1.40 -6.90
CA LEU A 23 4.40 -0.40 -5.99
C LEU A 23 5.12 -0.43 -4.64
N GLN A 24 5.60 0.71 -4.17
CA GLN A 24 6.25 0.83 -2.87
C GLN A 24 5.26 1.37 -1.85
N CYS A 25 5.18 0.74 -0.68
CA CYS A 25 4.32 1.19 0.41
C CYS A 25 5.10 1.33 1.71
N TYR A 26 4.66 2.25 2.57
CA TYR A 26 5.13 2.25 3.94
C TYR A 26 4.60 1.04 4.71
N LYS A 27 5.42 0.53 5.62
CA LYS A 27 5.12 -0.59 6.49
C LYS A 27 5.33 -0.26 7.96
N CYS A 28 4.37 -0.69 8.77
CA CYS A 28 4.48 -0.73 10.22
C CYS A 28 3.37 -1.61 10.80
N PHE A 29 3.60 -2.14 11.99
CA PHE A 29 2.63 -2.91 12.77
C PHE A 29 2.92 -2.66 14.25
N ASP A 30 2.34 -1.58 14.79
CA ASP A 30 2.50 -1.21 16.19
C ASP A 30 1.47 -0.17 16.64
N ASN A 31 1.55 0.24 17.91
CA ASN A 31 0.75 1.31 18.51
C ASN A 31 1.55 2.61 18.69
N SER A 32 2.71 2.74 18.04
CA SER A 32 3.57 3.92 18.13
C SER A 32 2.92 5.13 17.46
N LYS A 33 3.31 6.33 17.90
CA LYS A 33 2.88 7.57 17.24
C LYS A 33 3.32 7.60 15.78
N ALA A 34 4.51 7.11 15.46
CA ALA A 34 5.02 7.08 14.09
C ALA A 34 4.12 6.28 13.15
N CYS A 35 3.73 5.06 13.54
CA CYS A 35 2.82 4.23 12.74
C CYS A 35 1.41 4.81 12.70
N ASN A 36 0.88 5.22 13.86
CA ASN A 36 -0.48 5.78 13.97
C ASN A 36 -0.68 7.04 13.13
N TYR A 37 0.32 7.93 13.10
CA TYR A 37 0.28 9.20 12.35
C TYR A 37 1.09 9.17 11.06
N GLY A 38 1.52 8.00 10.60
CA GLY A 38 2.13 7.86 9.28
C GLY A 38 3.35 8.75 9.06
N ASN A 39 4.21 8.89 10.08
CA ASN A 39 5.40 9.71 9.99
C ASN A 39 6.48 8.99 9.20
N LYS A 40 6.62 9.37 7.92
CA LYS A 40 7.53 8.79 6.94
C LYS A 40 8.98 8.63 7.41
N ASP A 41 9.47 9.50 8.29
CA ASP A 41 10.86 9.47 8.76
C ASP A 41 11.17 8.21 9.61
N TYR A 42 10.13 7.54 10.10
CA TYR A 42 10.22 6.40 11.01
C TYR A 42 9.52 5.16 10.48
N LEU A 43 8.95 5.21 9.27
CA LEU A 43 8.28 4.07 8.66
C LEU A 43 9.27 3.28 7.81
N GLY A 44 9.17 1.95 7.85
CA GLY A 44 9.85 1.12 6.87
C GLY A 44 9.18 1.26 5.51
N VAL A 45 9.92 0.99 4.44
CA VAL A 45 9.37 0.84 3.08
C VAL A 45 9.39 -0.64 2.71
N LEU A 46 8.40 -1.09 1.95
CA LEU A 46 8.39 -2.41 1.33
C LEU A 46 7.92 -2.29 -0.13
N ASN A 47 8.44 -3.15 -0.99
CA ASN A 47 7.95 -3.31 -2.36
C ASN A 47 6.82 -4.34 -2.35
N CYS A 48 5.67 -3.97 -2.91
CA CYS A 48 4.58 -4.90 -3.16
C CYS A 48 5.05 -6.00 -4.10
N SER A 49 4.55 -7.20 -3.89
CA SER A 49 4.97 -8.40 -4.64
C SER A 49 3.99 -8.78 -5.73
N GLY A 50 2.76 -8.25 -5.69
CA GLY A 50 1.73 -8.58 -6.67
C GLY A 50 1.34 -7.41 -7.57
N PRO A 51 0.90 -7.69 -8.82
CA PRO A 51 0.47 -6.65 -9.77
C PRO A 51 -0.82 -5.96 -9.37
N ASN A 52 -1.62 -6.61 -8.51
CA ASN A 52 -2.91 -6.13 -8.04
C ASN A 52 -2.87 -5.77 -6.56
N GLU A 53 -1.73 -5.33 -6.05
CA GLU A 53 -1.61 -4.83 -4.69
C GLU A 53 -1.74 -3.30 -4.63
N VAL A 54 -2.30 -2.81 -3.53
CA VAL A 54 -2.42 -1.38 -3.21
C VAL A 54 -1.81 -1.13 -1.84
N CYS A 55 -1.38 0.09 -1.58
CA CYS A 55 -1.00 0.49 -0.24
C CYS A 55 -2.24 0.62 0.65
N ALA A 56 -2.16 0.12 1.86
CA ALA A 56 -3.22 0.18 2.84
C ALA A 56 -2.73 0.78 4.16
N THR A 57 -3.64 1.46 4.86
CA THR A 57 -3.53 1.82 6.27
C THR A 57 -4.77 1.31 6.97
N PHE A 58 -4.58 0.49 8.00
CA PHE A 58 -5.64 -0.06 8.82
C PHE A 58 -5.40 0.30 10.29
N LYS A 59 -6.47 0.65 11.01
CA LYS A 59 -6.41 0.86 12.46
C LYS A 59 -7.49 0.05 13.15
N TYR A 60 -7.13 -0.52 14.30
CA TYR A 60 -8.07 -1.25 15.14
C TYR A 60 -7.79 -1.03 16.61
N GLU A 61 -8.83 -1.20 17.41
CA GLU A 61 -8.71 -1.18 18.86
C GLU A 61 -8.36 -2.57 19.37
N THR A 62 -7.39 -2.60 20.26
CA THR A 62 -6.96 -3.80 20.96
C THR A 62 -7.13 -3.57 22.45
N ASP A 63 -7.68 -4.58 23.14
CA ASP A 63 -7.82 -4.58 24.59
C ASP A 63 -6.77 -5.52 25.19
N ASP A 64 -5.88 -4.96 26.01
CA ASP A 64 -4.98 -5.71 26.88
C ASP A 64 -5.21 -5.25 28.32
N SER A 65 -5.81 -6.13 29.13
CA SER A 65 -5.84 -6.01 30.58
C SER A 65 -6.28 -4.62 31.07
N ASP A 66 -7.46 -4.15 30.64
CA ASP A 66 -8.09 -2.85 30.94
C ASP A 66 -7.53 -1.61 30.23
N ARG A 67 -6.58 -1.78 29.30
CA ARG A 67 -6.10 -0.69 28.44
C ARG A 67 -6.51 -0.92 27.00
N VAL A 68 -7.22 0.06 26.46
CA VAL A 68 -7.55 0.12 25.03
C VAL A 68 -6.45 0.90 24.31
N TYR A 69 -5.80 0.28 23.34
CA TYR A 69 -4.84 0.93 22.45
C TYR A 69 -5.26 0.78 21.00
N THR A 70 -4.96 1.82 20.21
CA THR A 70 -5.08 1.76 18.76
C THR A 70 -3.80 1.20 18.18
N THR A 71 -3.92 0.06 17.51
CA THR A 71 -2.86 -0.54 16.71
C THR A 71 -3.08 -0.15 15.26
N THR A 72 -2.02 0.31 14.59
CA THR A 72 -2.06 0.64 13.17
C THR A 72 -1.22 -0.37 12.40
N VAL A 73 -1.72 -0.74 11.22
CA VAL A 73 -1.04 -1.59 10.25
C VAL A 73 -0.93 -0.81 8.95
N ARG A 74 0.27 -0.75 8.38
CA ARG A 74 0.52 -0.20 7.04
C ARG A 74 1.26 -1.24 6.21
N GLY A 75 0.97 -1.32 4.92
CA GLY A 75 1.67 -2.23 4.00
C GLY A 75 0.94 -2.37 2.67
N CYS A 76 1.32 -3.39 1.91
CA CYS A 76 0.63 -3.79 0.68
C CYS A 76 -0.57 -4.69 1.01
N GLN A 77 -1.64 -4.55 0.24
CA GLN A 77 -2.83 -5.37 0.34
C GLN A 77 -3.32 -5.72 -1.08
N PRO A 78 -3.69 -6.99 -1.35
CA PRO A 78 -4.35 -7.36 -2.58
C PRO A 78 -5.69 -6.62 -2.78
N LEU A 79 -5.93 -6.14 -4.00
CA LEU A 79 -7.19 -5.54 -4.45
C LEU A 79 -8.26 -6.63 -4.72
N ILE A 80 -8.56 -7.46 -3.72
CA ILE A 80 -9.65 -8.44 -3.81
C ILE A 80 -11.00 -7.79 -3.45
N LYS A 81 -12.08 -8.29 -4.06
CA LYS A 81 -13.48 -7.83 -3.89
C LYS A 81 -13.94 -7.81 -2.41
N GLU A 82 -13.23 -8.53 -1.55
CA GLU A 82 -13.35 -8.51 -0.10
C GLU A 82 -11.99 -8.27 0.59
N GLY A 83 -11.34 -7.14 0.31
CA GLY A 83 -10.03 -6.79 0.87
C GLY A 83 -9.96 -6.84 2.40
N ILE A 84 -8.73 -6.88 2.95
CA ILE A 84 -8.45 -6.95 4.39
C ILE A 84 -9.23 -5.88 5.16
N CYS A 85 -9.35 -4.68 4.62
CA CYS A 85 -10.19 -3.64 5.19
C CYS A 85 -11.66 -4.03 5.38
N LYS A 86 -12.27 -4.68 4.40
CA LYS A 86 -13.68 -5.11 4.48
C LYS A 86 -13.84 -6.31 5.42
N GLN A 87 -12.86 -7.22 5.46
CA GLN A 87 -12.87 -8.38 6.36
C GLN A 87 -12.63 -7.98 7.82
N LEU A 88 -11.66 -7.10 8.07
CA LEU A 88 -11.32 -6.66 9.43
C LEU A 88 -12.36 -5.71 10.03
N MET A 89 -13.03 -4.89 9.21
CA MET A 89 -14.19 -4.13 9.67
C MET A 89 -15.39 -5.02 10.03
N LYS A 90 -15.51 -6.19 9.41
CA LYS A 90 -16.52 -7.21 9.72
C LYS A 90 -16.10 -8.16 10.84
N THR A 91 -14.84 -8.14 11.27
CA THR A 91 -14.35 -9.09 12.27
C THR A 91 -15.00 -8.75 13.61
N VAL A 92 -15.91 -9.63 14.03
CA VAL A 92 -16.57 -9.58 15.33
C VAL A 92 -15.52 -9.91 16.40
N PRO A 93 -15.51 -9.22 17.56
CA PRO A 93 -14.55 -9.49 18.63
C PRO A 93 -14.58 -10.98 18.99
N SER A 94 -13.52 -11.69 18.59
CA SER A 94 -13.33 -13.09 18.96
C SER A 94 -12.68 -13.10 20.34
N LYS A 95 -13.40 -13.64 21.33
CA LYS A 95 -12.86 -13.97 22.65
C LYS A 95 -11.92 -15.17 22.53
N SER A 96 -10.80 -15.00 21.84
CA SER A 96 -9.74 -16.01 21.87
C SER A 96 -9.04 -15.94 23.22
N ALA A 97 -8.68 -17.09 23.80
CA ALA A 97 -8.05 -17.22 25.12
C ALA A 97 -6.65 -16.55 25.26
N ALA A 98 -6.17 -15.87 24.21
CA ALA A 98 -5.02 -14.99 24.30
C ALA A 98 -5.45 -13.65 24.91
N LYS A 99 -4.65 -13.13 25.83
CA LYS A 99 -4.85 -11.91 26.64
C LYS A 99 -5.11 -10.60 25.85
N VAL A 100 -5.22 -10.68 24.53
CA VAL A 100 -5.30 -9.57 23.58
C VAL A 100 -6.55 -9.77 22.72
N THR A 101 -7.62 -9.01 23.01
CA THR A 101 -8.86 -9.08 22.22
C THR A 101 -8.89 -7.95 21.19
N VAL A 102 -8.96 -8.31 19.90
CA VAL A 102 -9.20 -7.34 18.81
C VAL A 102 -10.67 -6.95 18.86
N LYS A 103 -10.97 -5.68 19.20
CA LYS A 103 -12.35 -5.24 19.45
C LYS A 103 -13.09 -4.85 18.17
N LYS A 104 -12.47 -4.02 17.33
CA LYS A 104 -13.10 -3.49 16.11
C LYS A 104 -12.07 -2.77 15.22
N GLY A 105 -12.20 -2.91 13.91
CA GLY A 105 -11.58 -1.97 12.97
C GLY A 105 -12.18 -0.58 13.10
N THR A 106 -11.35 0.46 13.23
CA THR A 106 -11.77 1.86 13.38
C THR A 106 -11.51 2.69 12.14
N PHE A 107 -10.49 2.33 11.36
CA PHE A 107 -10.12 3.05 10.14
C PHE A 107 -9.55 2.10 9.09
N CYS A 108 -9.89 2.33 7.83
CA CYS A 108 -9.18 1.80 6.69
C CYS A 108 -9.11 2.85 5.58
N GLU A 109 -7.93 3.00 4.99
CA GLU A 109 -7.69 3.76 3.76
C GLU A 109 -6.77 2.95 2.84
N THR A 110 -7.05 2.99 1.53
CA THR A 110 -6.21 2.36 0.50
C THR A 110 -5.86 3.38 -0.58
N CYS A 111 -4.71 3.22 -1.20
CA CYS A 111 -4.24 4.07 -2.30
C CYS A 111 -3.24 3.29 -3.18
N ASP A 112 -3.11 3.70 -4.44
CA ASP A 112 -2.46 2.94 -5.53
C ASP A 112 -1.22 3.63 -6.11
N THR A 113 -0.63 4.57 -5.34
CA THR A 113 0.57 5.32 -5.72
C THR A 113 1.70 5.06 -4.73
N ASP A 114 2.95 5.20 -5.16
CA ASP A 114 4.09 4.93 -4.29
C ASP A 114 4.04 5.77 -3.02
N LEU A 115 4.23 5.09 -1.88
CA LEU A 115 4.38 5.68 -0.55
C LEU A 115 3.18 6.56 -0.14
N CYS A 116 2.02 6.35 -0.78
CA CYS A 116 0.81 7.14 -0.57
C CYS A 116 0.17 6.92 0.80
N ASN A 117 0.45 5.78 1.44
CA ASN A 117 -0.07 5.44 2.76
C ASN A 117 0.74 6.07 3.89
N SER A 118 1.23 7.30 3.71
CA SER A 118 1.68 8.18 4.80
C SER A 118 0.54 9.12 5.22
N SER A 119 0.64 9.76 6.38
CA SER A 119 -0.39 10.76 6.77
C SER A 119 -0.05 12.19 6.33
N SER A 120 1.06 12.38 5.62
CA SER A 120 1.39 13.63 4.94
C SER A 120 0.49 13.78 3.71
N LYS A 121 -0.77 14.17 3.92
CA LYS A 121 -1.67 14.56 2.82
C LYS A 121 -1.17 15.87 2.22
N ASN A 122 -0.19 15.78 1.33
CA ASN A 122 -0.10 16.77 0.27
C ASN A 122 -1.33 16.50 -0.61
N PHE A 123 -2.36 17.33 -0.46
CA PHE A 123 -3.46 17.41 -1.43
C PHE A 123 -2.87 17.87 -2.77
N GLY A 124 -2.29 16.93 -3.51
CA GLY A 124 -1.88 17.10 -4.89
C GLY A 124 -3.14 17.08 -5.75
N PHE A 125 -3.78 18.23 -5.89
CA PHE A 125 -4.70 18.45 -7.00
C PHE A 125 -3.95 18.21 -8.32
N ALA A 126 -4.65 17.56 -9.24
CA ALA A 126 -4.33 17.39 -10.67
C ALA A 126 -3.33 16.28 -11.06
N SER A 127 -3.87 15.11 -11.38
CA SER A 127 -3.41 14.36 -12.55
C SER A 127 -4.63 13.98 -13.40
N LEU A 128 -4.87 14.82 -14.41
CA LEU A 128 -5.76 14.63 -15.56
C LEU A 128 -5.55 13.28 -16.25
N PRO A 129 -6.53 12.80 -17.04
CA PRO A 129 -6.53 11.47 -17.66
C PRO A 129 -5.56 11.44 -18.86
N ILE A 130 -4.28 11.25 -18.59
CA ILE A 130 -3.26 10.99 -19.63
C ILE A 130 -2.62 9.60 -19.45
N ILE A 131 -2.90 8.90 -18.34
CA ILE A 131 -2.21 7.64 -17.97
C ILE A 131 -2.92 6.38 -18.54
N SER A 132 -3.97 6.52 -19.36
CA SER A 132 -4.68 5.35 -19.90
C SER A 132 -3.91 4.57 -20.98
N ILE A 133 -2.80 5.11 -21.51
CA ILE A 133 -2.02 4.46 -22.58
C ILE A 133 -0.73 3.80 -22.04
N LEU A 134 -0.15 4.30 -20.94
CA LEU A 134 1.05 3.73 -20.33
C LEU A 134 0.75 2.57 -19.36
N ALA A 135 -0.45 2.49 -18.81
CA ALA A 135 -0.86 1.41 -17.91
C ALA A 135 -0.92 0.03 -18.60
N LEU A 136 -1.05 -0.03 -19.94
CA LEU A 136 -1.14 -1.30 -20.66
C LEU A 136 0.22 -2.01 -20.80
N VAL A 137 1.33 -1.29 -20.66
CA VAL A 137 2.71 -1.85 -20.70
C VAL A 137 3.22 -2.19 -19.30
N TYR A 138 2.73 -1.50 -18.25
CA TYR A 138 3.16 -1.71 -16.86
C TYR A 138 2.61 -2.98 -16.20
N ASN A 139 1.53 -3.58 -16.72
CA ASN A 139 0.80 -4.67 -16.05
C ASN A 139 1.38 -6.09 -16.27
N LEU A 140 2.59 -6.25 -16.82
CA LEU A 140 3.18 -7.57 -17.10
C LEU A 140 4.38 -7.95 -16.23
N LEU A 141 4.90 -7.04 -15.39
CA LEU A 141 6.16 -7.24 -14.65
C LEU A 141 6.05 -6.80 -13.17
N CYS A 142 4.97 -7.21 -12.51
CA CYS A 142 4.92 -7.73 -11.14
C CYS A 142 3.84 -8.84 -11.17
#